data_AF-A0A821XQX2-F1
#
_entry.id   AF-A0A821XQX2-F1
#
_cell.length_a   1.000
_cell.length_b   1.000
_cell.length_c   1.000
_cell.angle_alpha   90.00
_cell.angle_beta   90.00
_cell.angle_gamma   90.00
#
_symmetry.space_group_name_H-M   'P 1'
#
loop_
_entity.id
_entity.type
_entity.pdbx_description
1 polymer ?
#
loop_
_entity_poly.entity_id
_entity_poly.type
_entity_poly.pdbx_seq_one_letter_code
_entity_poly.pdbx_strand_id
1 'polypeptide(L)'
;LISCLLRNILKYDRPEHGLIAGYLAGFSMIFYKSSTLAMYIMGKLLESIYFKCAHNGKVPIIPYFDSILYALSTALVLHAAIVEPQAMRPGYYKFLERLAGGYFSQVNRPMMDCYGVCSSKLFPNYKLPLMKK
;
A
#
# COMPACT_ATOMS: atom_id res chain seq x y z
N LEU A 1 7.73 -8.61 24.43
CA LEU A 1 7.81 -7.75 25.64
C LEU A 1 6.45 -7.36 26.18
N ILE A 2 5.59 -6.68 25.41
CA ILE A 2 4.28 -6.21 25.88
C ILE A 2 3.38 -7.36 26.39
N SER A 3 3.29 -8.48 25.67
CA SER A 3 2.51 -9.65 26.12
C SER A 3 3.08 -10.30 27.39
N CYS A 4 4.40 -10.29 27.56
CA CYS A 4 5.06 -10.80 28.77
C CYS A 4 4.89 -9.83 29.95
N LEU A 5 4.93 -8.52 29.70
CA LEU A 5 4.70 -7.47 30.70
C LEU A 5 3.23 -7.51 31.18
N LEU A 6 2.29 -7.62 30.25
CA LEU A 6 0.86 -7.79 30.56
C LEU A 6 0.61 -9.09 31.33
N ARG A 7 1.26 -10.19 30.95
CA ARG A 7 1.13 -11.48 31.65
C ARG A 7 1.72 -11.44 33.07
N ASN A 8 2.82 -10.70 33.26
CA ASN A 8 3.45 -10.53 34.58
C ASN A 8 2.65 -9.60 35.51
N ILE A 9 1.92 -8.62 34.96
CA ILE A 9 1.12 -7.65 35.73
C ILE A 9 -0.31 -8.16 35.99
N LEU A 10 -0.96 -8.80 35.01
CA LEU A 10 -2.38 -9.17 35.11
C LEU A 10 -2.65 -10.63 35.51
N LYS A 11 -1.66 -11.54 35.49
CA LYS A 11 -1.77 -12.97 35.88
C LYS A 11 -3.00 -13.75 35.34
N TYR A 12 -3.66 -13.25 34.29
CA TYR A 12 -4.87 -13.82 33.70
C TYR A 12 -4.71 -13.90 32.19
N ASP A 13 -4.78 -15.09 31.61
CA ASP A 13 -4.69 -15.29 30.16
C ASP A 13 -6.09 -15.21 29.54
N ARG A 14 -6.53 -13.99 29.20
CA ARG A 14 -7.77 -13.78 28.41
C ARG A 14 -7.44 -13.35 26.98
N PRO A 15 -8.21 -13.80 25.96
CA PRO A 15 -7.93 -13.52 24.54
C PRO A 15 -7.88 -12.02 24.21
N GLU A 16 -8.54 -11.18 24.99
CA GLU A 16 -8.53 -9.72 24.90
C GLU A 16 -7.15 -9.06 25.09
N HIS A 17 -6.21 -9.71 25.79
CA HIS A 17 -4.84 -9.20 25.94
C HIS A 17 -4.07 -9.21 24.61
N GLY A 18 -4.39 -10.16 23.72
CA GLY A 18 -3.77 -10.23 22.40
C GLY A 18 -4.12 -9.03 21.53
N LEU A 19 -5.36 -8.52 21.66
CA LEU A 19 -5.83 -7.37 20.90
C LEU A 19 -5.17 -6.07 21.39
N ILE A 20 -5.04 -5.90 22.71
CA ILE A 20 -4.37 -4.73 23.31
C ILE A 20 -2.88 -4.74 22.99
N ALA A 21 -2.21 -5.88 23.09
CA ALA A 21 -0.78 -6.00 22.76
C ALA A 21 -0.52 -5.74 21.28
N GLY A 22 -1.38 -6.24 20.38
CA GLY A 22 -1.30 -5.97 18.94
C GLY A 22 -1.52 -4.49 18.61
N TYR A 23 -2.50 -3.84 19.26
CA TYR A 23 -2.76 -2.42 19.10
C TYR A 23 -1.58 -1.56 19.54
N LEU A 24 -1.02 -1.83 20.73
CA LEU A 24 0.12 -1.08 21.26
C LEU A 24 1.39 -1.26 20.40
N ALA A 25 1.61 -2.48 19.90
CA ALA A 25 2.73 -2.80 19.00
C ALA A 25 2.57 -2.09 17.63
N GLY A 26 1.36 -2.08 17.07
CA GLY A 26 1.07 -1.35 15.83
C GLY A 26 1.23 0.16 16.01
N PHE A 27 0.77 0.71 17.13
CA PHE A 27 0.92 2.13 17.46
C PHE A 27 2.39 2.53 17.60
N SER A 28 3.22 1.65 18.17
CA SER A 28 4.68 1.85 18.22
C SER A 28 5.34 1.92 16.83
N MET A 29 4.76 1.29 15.79
CA MET A 29 5.32 1.35 14.43
C MET A 29 5.10 2.71 13.76
N ILE A 30 4.05 3.46 14.14
CA ILE A 30 3.81 4.81 13.63
C ILE A 30 4.96 5.76 14.02
N PHE A 31 5.56 5.52 15.18
CA PHE A 31 6.72 6.27 15.66
C PHE A 31 8.04 5.81 15.03
N TYR A 32 8.05 4.67 14.34
CA TYR A 32 9.24 4.13 13.69
C TYR A 32 9.38 4.72 12.27
N LYS A 33 10.52 5.38 12.00
CA LYS A 33 10.76 6.18 10.78
C LYS A 33 10.84 5.38 9.46
N SER A 34 10.72 4.05 9.50
CA SER A 34 10.87 3.21 8.30
C SER A 34 9.51 2.79 7.72
N SER A 35 8.98 3.61 6.80
CA SER A 35 7.74 3.31 6.06
C SER A 35 7.82 2.00 5.27
N THR A 36 9.02 1.58 4.87
CA THR A 36 9.24 0.32 4.15
C THR A 36 8.90 -0.89 5.02
N LEU A 37 9.31 -0.88 6.29
CA LEU A 37 9.03 -1.98 7.21
C LEU A 37 7.53 -2.11 7.48
N ALA A 38 6.84 -0.98 7.67
CA ALA A 38 5.40 -0.95 7.88
C ALA A 38 4.64 -1.57 6.69
N MET A 39 5.05 -1.25 5.45
CA MET A 39 4.47 -1.84 4.25
C MET A 39 4.65 -3.37 4.19
N TYR A 40 5.84 -3.88 4.50
CA TYR A 40 6.09 -5.33 4.51
C TYR A 40 5.23 -6.06 5.56
N ILE A 41 5.15 -5.48 6.76
CA ILE A 41 4.39 -6.08 7.87
C ILE A 41 2.89 -6.03 7.56
N MET A 42 2.39 -4.94 6.97
CA MET A 42 1.00 -4.80 6.55
C MET A 42 0.58 -5.90 5.56
N GLY A 43 1.41 -6.18 4.55
CA GLY A 43 1.13 -7.24 3.56
C GLY A 43 0.99 -8.62 4.22
N LYS A 44 1.93 -8.97 5.10
CA LYS A 44 1.90 -10.25 5.83
C LYS A 44 0.76 -10.35 6.84
N LEU A 45 0.38 -9.24 7.47
CA LEU A 45 -0.79 -9.18 8.33
C LEU A 45 -2.07 -9.46 7.55
N LEU A 46 -2.21 -8.89 6.34
CA LEU A 46 -3.40 -9.09 5.52
C LEU A 46 -3.55 -10.55 5.07
N GLU A 47 -2.45 -11.17 4.66
CA GLU A 47 -2.36 -12.61 4.34
C GLU A 47 -2.77 -13.47 5.56
N SER A 48 -2.23 -13.17 6.75
CA SER A 48 -2.55 -13.89 7.99
C SER A 48 -4.03 -13.75 8.39
N ILE A 49 -4.60 -12.54 8.28
CA ILE A 49 -6.02 -12.28 8.56
C ILE A 49 -6.91 -13.08 7.61
N TYR A 50 -6.58 -13.10 6.31
CA TYR A 50 -7.34 -13.84 5.32
C TYR A 50 -7.39 -15.34 5.64
N PHE A 51 -6.24 -15.97 5.93
CA PHE A 51 -6.22 -17.39 6.30
C PHE A 51 -6.99 -17.68 7.59
N LYS A 52 -6.92 -16.79 8.59
CA LYS A 52 -7.68 -16.93 9.83
C LYS A 52 -9.19 -16.78 9.61
N CYS A 53 -9.60 -15.85 8.76
CA CYS A 53 -11.00 -15.68 8.36
C CYS A 53 -11.52 -16.86 7.56
N ALA A 54 -10.69 -17.44 6.68
CA ALA A 54 -11.03 -18.60 5.89
C ALA A 54 -11.20 -19.86 6.76
N HIS A 55 -10.30 -20.07 7.73
CA HIS A 55 -10.42 -21.16 8.70
C HIS A 55 -11.70 -21.07 9.55
N ASN A 56 -12.14 -19.85 9.87
CA ASN A 56 -13.38 -19.63 10.63
C ASN A 56 -14.65 -19.73 9.76
N GLY A 57 -14.53 -20.14 8.49
CA GLY A 57 -15.66 -20.34 7.58
C GLY A 57 -16.38 -19.05 7.16
N LYS A 58 -15.80 -17.87 7.42
CA LYS A 58 -16.43 -16.58 7.12
C LYS A 58 -16.22 -16.10 5.69
N VAL A 59 -15.16 -16.57 5.04
CA VAL A 59 -14.81 -16.21 3.66
C VAL A 59 -14.48 -17.48 2.87
N PRO A 60 -14.86 -17.58 1.60
CA PRO A 60 -14.49 -18.70 0.75
C PRO A 60 -12.97 -18.73 0.54
N ILE A 61 -12.39 -19.94 0.49
CA ILE A 61 -10.95 -20.13 0.20
C ILE A 61 -10.75 -19.88 -1.30
N ILE A 62 -10.32 -18.67 -1.64
CA ILE A 62 -9.89 -18.29 -2.98
C ILE A 62 -8.46 -18.81 -3.21
N PRO A 63 -8.22 -19.63 -4.25
CA PRO A 63 -6.87 -20.03 -4.63
C PRO A 63 -6.07 -18.82 -5.14
N TYR A 64 -4.77 -18.79 -4.86
CA TYR A 64 -3.85 -17.70 -5.28
C TYR A 64 -4.17 -16.31 -4.70
N PHE A 65 -4.71 -16.24 -3.48
CA PHE A 65 -5.02 -14.97 -2.82
C PHE A 65 -3.81 -14.01 -2.77
N ASP A 66 -2.60 -14.51 -2.54
CA ASP A 66 -1.37 -13.69 -2.52
C ASP A 66 -1.14 -12.95 -3.85
N SER A 67 -1.45 -13.59 -4.98
CA SER A 67 -1.33 -12.98 -6.31
C SER A 67 -2.37 -11.87 -6.51
N ILE A 68 -3.59 -12.08 -6.04
CA ILE A 68 -4.66 -11.06 -6.09
C ILE A 68 -4.27 -9.86 -5.23
N LEU A 69 -3.76 -10.12 -4.03
CA LEU A 69 -3.32 -9.07 -3.11
C LEU A 69 -2.15 -8.27 -3.71
N TYR A 70 -1.20 -8.95 -4.33
CA TYR A 70 -0.10 -8.31 -5.04
C TYR A 70 -0.58 -7.47 -6.23
N ALA A 71 -1.52 -7.99 -7.02
CA ALA A 71 -2.10 -7.27 -8.16
C ALA A 71 -2.86 -6.02 -7.71
N LEU A 72 -3.67 -6.11 -6.65
CA LEU A 72 -4.39 -4.98 -6.08
C LEU A 72 -3.43 -3.90 -5.58
N SER A 73 -2.40 -4.29 -4.83
CA SER A 73 -1.38 -3.38 -4.33
C SER A 73 -0.67 -2.65 -5.47
N THR A 74 -0.28 -3.39 -6.51
CA THR A 74 0.36 -2.82 -7.68
C THR A 74 -0.60 -1.88 -8.44
N ALA A 75 -1.87 -2.25 -8.59
CA ALA A 75 -2.88 -1.41 -9.23
C ALA A 75 -3.07 -0.07 -8.49
N LEU A 76 -3.11 -0.07 -7.16
CA LEU A 76 -3.20 1.15 -6.35
C LEU A 76 -1.97 2.05 -6.53
N VAL A 77 -0.77 1.48 -6.55
CA VAL A 77 0.48 2.23 -6.80
C VAL A 77 0.49 2.84 -8.20
N LEU A 78 0.09 2.07 -9.22
CA LEU A 78 0.02 2.56 -10.60
C LEU A 78 -1.04 3.66 -10.76
N HIS A 79 -2.20 3.50 -10.11
CA HIS A 79 -3.23 4.52 -10.07
C HIS A 79 -2.72 5.82 -9.44
N ALA A 80 -2.06 5.74 -8.29
CA ALA A 80 -1.43 6.91 -7.66
C ALA A 80 -0.36 7.54 -8.56
N ALA A 81 0.42 6.75 -9.29
CA ALA A 81 1.42 7.23 -10.25
C ALA A 81 0.83 8.02 -11.42
N ILE A 82 -0.36 7.63 -11.87
CA ILE A 82 -1.07 8.29 -12.97
C ILE A 82 -1.72 9.58 -12.46
N VAL A 83 -2.48 9.50 -11.36
CA VAL A 83 -3.31 10.61 -10.86
C VAL A 83 -2.47 11.66 -10.14
N GLU A 84 -1.59 11.31 -9.20
CA GLU A 84 -0.81 12.27 -8.42
C GLU A 84 0.66 11.86 -8.30
N PRO A 85 1.47 11.99 -9.37
CA PRO A 85 2.88 11.58 -9.34
C PRO A 85 3.70 12.36 -8.30
N GLN A 86 3.25 13.57 -7.95
CA GLN A 86 3.87 14.45 -6.96
C GLN A 86 3.79 13.94 -5.51
N ALA A 87 2.81 13.07 -5.21
CA ALA A 87 2.68 12.47 -3.88
C ALA A 87 3.77 11.42 -3.63
N MET A 88 4.44 10.95 -4.69
CA MET A 88 5.48 9.93 -4.61
C MET A 88 6.89 10.53 -4.63
N ARG A 89 7.82 9.82 -3.99
CA ARG A 89 9.25 10.16 -4.05
C ARG A 89 9.73 10.10 -5.52
N PRO A 90 10.42 11.13 -6.04
CA PRO A 90 10.75 11.23 -7.47
C PRO A 90 11.61 10.06 -7.98
N GLY A 91 12.48 9.51 -7.14
CA GLY A 91 13.28 8.33 -7.50
C GLY A 91 12.43 7.07 -7.72
N TYR A 92 11.34 6.91 -6.98
CA TYR A 92 10.41 5.79 -7.15
C TYR A 92 9.57 5.95 -8.43
N TYR A 93 9.11 7.17 -8.71
CA TYR A 93 8.42 7.48 -9.97
C TYR A 93 9.30 7.16 -11.18
N LYS A 94 10.58 7.54 -11.17
CA LYS A 94 11.53 7.23 -12.27
C LYS A 94 11.74 5.72 -12.45
N PHE A 95 11.71 4.95 -11.36
CA PHE A 95 11.75 3.50 -11.43
C PHE A 95 10.49 2.92 -12.09
N LEU A 96 9.31 3.41 -11.70
CA LEU A 96 8.03 3.01 -12.31
C LEU A 96 7.96 3.38 -13.79
N GLU A 97 8.43 4.58 -14.16
CA GLU A 97 8.52 5.03 -15.55
C GLU A 97 9.41 4.12 -16.39
N ARG A 98 10.54 3.66 -15.84
CA ARG A 98 11.42 2.69 -16.50
C ARG A 98 10.76 1.32 -16.65
N LEU A 99 10.02 0.86 -15.64
CA LEU A 99 9.27 -0.40 -15.71
C LEU A 99 8.16 -0.34 -16.77
N ALA A 100 7.46 0.79 -16.85
CA ALA A 100 6.39 1.02 -17.82
C ALA A 100 6.89 1.55 -19.17
N GLY A 101 8.18 1.43 -19.51
CA GLY A 101 8.69 1.81 -20.83
C GLY A 101 8.41 3.27 -21.25
N GLY A 102 8.25 4.19 -20.29
CA GLY A 102 7.94 5.60 -20.57
C GLY A 102 6.47 5.93 -20.83
N TYR A 103 5.53 4.98 -20.67
CA TYR A 103 4.09 5.26 -20.86
C TYR A 103 3.55 6.34 -19.90
N PHE A 104 4.05 6.43 -18.66
CA PHE A 104 3.60 7.44 -17.70
C PHE A 104 3.89 8.88 -18.12
N SER A 105 4.92 9.10 -18.94
CA SER A 105 5.25 10.42 -19.48
C SER A 105 4.28 10.87 -20.58
N GLN A 106 3.60 9.90 -21.21
CA GLN A 106 2.71 10.11 -22.35
C GLN A 106 1.24 10.30 -21.94
N VAL A 107 0.93 10.35 -20.64
CA VAL A 107 -0.43 10.54 -20.16
C VAL A 107 -0.82 12.02 -20.26
N ASN A 108 -2.01 12.31 -20.81
CA ASN A 108 -2.55 13.66 -20.91
C ASN A 108 -3.06 14.18 -19.55
N ARG A 109 -2.13 14.65 -18.72
CA ARG A 109 -2.37 15.11 -17.35
C ARG A 109 -3.23 16.38 -17.22
N PRO A 110 -3.17 17.37 -18.14
CA PRO A 110 -4.02 18.57 -18.07
C PRO A 110 -5.53 18.32 -18.02
N MET A 111 -6.00 17.23 -18.63
CA MET A 111 -7.43 16.87 -18.54
C MET A 111 -7.82 16.30 -17.18
N MET A 112 -6.85 15.78 -16.41
CA MET A 112 -7.11 15.23 -15.08
C MET A 112 -7.25 16.32 -14.02
N ASP A 113 -6.74 17.52 -14.26
CA ASP A 113 -6.85 18.65 -13.32
C ASP A 113 -8.31 19.10 -13.11
N CYS A 114 -9.23 18.78 -14.01
CA CYS A 114 -10.67 19.00 -13.82
C CYS A 114 -11.23 18.29 -12.57
N TYR A 115 -10.59 17.21 -12.12
CA TYR A 115 -10.98 16.50 -10.89
C TYR A 115 -10.40 17.12 -9.60
N GLY A 116 -9.74 18.28 -9.70
CA GLY A 116 -9.10 18.96 -8.56
C GLY A 116 -7.78 18.34 -8.12
N VAL A 117 -7.39 17.21 -8.72
CA VAL A 117 -6.07 16.60 -8.56
C VAL A 117 -5.08 17.43 -9.38
N CYS A 118 -4.07 18.00 -8.74
CA CYS A 118 -3.11 18.88 -9.43
C CYS A 118 -2.07 18.08 -10.23
N SER A 119 -2.51 17.17 -11.10
CA SER A 119 -1.71 16.21 -11.84
C SER A 119 -0.67 16.85 -12.76
N SER A 120 -0.94 18.06 -13.27
CA SER A 120 -0.07 18.75 -14.24
C SER A 120 1.11 19.51 -13.63
N LYS A 121 1.20 19.63 -12.29
CA LYS A 121 2.29 20.39 -11.63
C LYS A 121 3.69 19.92 -12.01
N LEU A 122 3.88 18.61 -12.19
CA LEU A 122 5.19 18.02 -12.52
C LEU A 122 5.49 18.04 -14.03
N PHE A 123 4.46 18.12 -14.88
CA PHE A 123 4.58 18.06 -16.35
C PHE A 123 3.63 19.07 -17.03
N PRO A 124 3.90 20.38 -16.93
CA PRO A 124 3.00 21.42 -17.45
C PRO A 124 2.95 21.48 -18.99
N ASN A 125 3.99 21.00 -19.68
CA ASN A 125 4.11 21.06 -21.15
C ASN A 125 3.99 19.66 -21.77
N TYR A 126 2.81 19.05 -21.66
CA TYR A 126 2.53 17.80 -22.37
C TYR A 126 2.43 18.08 -23.88
N LYS A 127 3.40 17.57 -24.67
CA LYS A 127 3.30 17.51 -26.13
C LYS A 127 2.74 16.15 -26.51
N LEU A 128 1.63 16.12 -27.23
CA LEU A 128 1.12 14.89 -27.83
C LEU A 128 2.24 14.20 -28.62
N PRO A 129 2.55 12.93 -28.36
CA PRO A 129 3.39 12.16 -29.26
C PRO A 129 2.61 12.02 -30.57
N LEU A 130 2.93 12.86 -31.56
CA LEU A 130 2.46 12.69 -32.92
C LEU A 130 2.89 11.28 -33.35
N MET A 131 1.92 10.40 -33.62
CA MET A 131 2.17 9.08 -34.20
C MET A 131 3.05 9.29 -35.44
N LYS A 132 4.34 8.95 -35.34
CA LYS A 132 5.15 8.72 -36.53
C LYS A 132 4.59 7.46 -37.19
N LYS A 133 3.88 7.65 -38.30
CA LYS A 133 3.55 6.61 -39.27
C LYS A 133 4.81 5.90 -39.73
#